data_AF-A0A7I7MAZ5-F1
#
_entry.id   AF-A0A7I7MAZ5-F1
#
_cell.length_a   1.000
_cell.length_b   1.000
_cell.length_c   1.000
_cell.angle_alpha   90.00
_cell.angle_beta   90.00
_cell.angle_gamma   90.00
#
_symmetry.space_group_name_H-M   'P 1'
#
loop_
_entity.id
_entity.type
_entity.pdbx_description
1 polymer ?
#
loop_
_entity_poly.entity_id
_entity_poly.type
_entity_poly.pdbx_seq_one_letter_code
_entity_poly.pdbx_strand_id
1 'polypeptide(L)'
;MVRTHTVAAGETLWALALRFYGDAELYRLIATASGISNPGAVEVQRRLILPDFARYTVVAGDTLSALAVRFYGDEELSRLIATASGVSDHAAIDAGQRLVIPDIKMYTVAAGDTTAALASRFYGDASLYPLIASVNGIADPSRINAGQVLALFVGRSDGFGLTIVDRNENDPRLWYYRFQTSAIGWNPGVNVLLPDGYRTSGQTYPVLYMLHGGAEDFRQFDFLGIRDLTAGKPIIVVMPDGGHAGWYSNPVASFVGPRNWETFHIAQLLPWIEANFRTYAEYDGRAVSGFSMGGFGALKYAAKYYGHFASVSAHSGPASLRRDFGLVVHWANITSAVLDLAGGTVYGAPFWDQARVSADNPVERIESYRNKRIFLVAGTSPDPLNWFDSVNETQVLAGQREFRKRLTDAGIAHEAHEVPGGHVFRPEMFIRDLDGIIARLRPASTVAAPQV
;
A
#
# COMPACT_ATOMS: atom_id res chain seq x y z
N MET A 1 0.98 8.54 -7.29
CA MET A 1 1.65 9.41 -8.25
C MET A 1 0.61 9.70 -9.35
N VAL A 2 0.86 10.56 -10.34
CA VAL A 2 -0.09 10.77 -11.44
C VAL A 2 0.51 10.31 -12.75
N ARG A 3 -0.28 9.65 -13.60
CA ARG A 3 0.17 9.27 -14.94
C ARG A 3 0.44 10.55 -15.72
N THR A 4 1.56 10.57 -16.44
CA THR A 4 1.89 11.68 -17.32
C THR A 4 2.13 11.22 -18.75
N HIS A 5 1.87 12.08 -19.72
CA HIS A 5 2.14 11.81 -21.13
C HIS A 5 2.76 13.04 -21.78
N THR A 6 3.81 12.84 -22.57
CA THR A 6 4.43 13.90 -23.37
C THR A 6 3.79 13.90 -24.75
N VAL A 7 3.17 15.02 -25.12
CA VAL A 7 2.41 15.16 -26.36
C VAL A 7 3.31 14.97 -27.57
N ALA A 8 2.96 14.01 -28.41
CA ALA A 8 3.59 13.78 -29.70
C ALA A 8 2.91 14.62 -30.80
N ALA A 9 3.61 14.79 -31.93
CA ALA A 9 3.07 15.52 -33.07
C ALA A 9 1.77 14.89 -33.58
N GLY A 10 0.72 15.71 -33.73
CA GLY A 10 -0.59 15.28 -34.24
C GLY A 10 -1.53 14.70 -33.18
N GLU A 11 -1.13 14.58 -31.92
CA GLU A 11 -2.03 14.15 -30.84
C GLU A 11 -2.98 15.27 -30.41
N THR A 12 -4.21 14.88 -30.04
CA THR A 12 -5.23 15.77 -29.48
C THR A 12 -5.70 15.25 -28.13
N LEU A 13 -6.26 16.11 -27.27
CA LEU A 13 -6.77 15.65 -25.97
C LEU A 13 -7.87 14.59 -26.11
N TRP A 14 -8.72 14.66 -27.12
CA TRP A 14 -9.77 13.65 -27.38
C TRP A 14 -9.18 12.29 -27.73
N ALA A 15 -8.18 12.24 -28.61
CA ALA A 15 -7.52 11.00 -28.99
C ALA A 15 -6.78 10.38 -27.79
N LEU A 16 -6.14 11.21 -26.98
CA LEU A 16 -5.47 10.79 -25.75
C LEU A 16 -6.48 10.29 -24.71
N ALA A 17 -7.60 10.98 -24.51
CA ALA A 17 -8.66 10.55 -23.59
C ALA A 17 -9.28 9.22 -24.01
N LEU A 18 -9.59 9.05 -25.30
CA LEU A 18 -10.07 7.79 -25.84
C LEU A 18 -9.05 6.67 -25.65
N ARG A 19 -7.76 6.93 -25.91
CA ARG A 19 -6.69 5.95 -25.75
C ARG A 19 -6.48 5.53 -24.30
N PHE A 20 -6.45 6.48 -23.36
CA PHE A 20 -6.07 6.20 -21.98
C PHE A 20 -7.25 5.86 -21.06
N TYR A 21 -8.45 6.30 -21.40
CA TYR A 21 -9.64 6.09 -20.58
C TYR A 21 -10.78 5.37 -21.30
N GLY A 22 -10.67 5.13 -22.61
CA GLY A 22 -11.74 4.52 -23.42
C GLY A 22 -12.91 5.45 -23.69
N ASP A 23 -12.81 6.75 -23.35
CA ASP A 23 -13.88 7.74 -23.51
C ASP A 23 -13.27 9.09 -23.91
N ALA A 24 -13.62 9.57 -25.10
CA ALA A 24 -13.10 10.82 -25.64
C ALA A 24 -13.55 12.04 -24.83
N GLU A 25 -14.70 12.00 -24.14
CA GLU A 25 -15.21 13.12 -23.33
C GLU A 25 -14.35 13.41 -22.10
N LEU A 26 -13.53 12.45 -21.68
CA LEU A 26 -12.55 12.63 -20.60
C LEU A 26 -11.36 13.51 -21.01
N TYR A 27 -11.37 14.09 -22.21
CA TYR A 27 -10.44 15.17 -22.56
C TYR A 27 -10.54 16.35 -21.58
N ARG A 28 -11.74 16.61 -21.03
CA ARG A 28 -11.99 17.67 -20.04
C ARG A 28 -11.24 17.41 -18.74
N LEU A 29 -11.17 16.14 -18.33
CA LEU A 29 -10.40 15.71 -17.17
C LEU A 29 -8.90 15.97 -17.37
N ILE A 30 -8.36 15.61 -18.54
CA ILE A 30 -6.95 15.89 -18.90
C ILE A 30 -6.69 17.39 -18.92
N ALA A 31 -7.57 18.16 -19.55
CA ALA A 31 -7.44 19.61 -19.66
C ALA A 31 -7.45 20.28 -18.28
N THR A 32 -8.40 19.90 -17.42
CA THR A 32 -8.52 20.38 -16.04
C THR A 32 -7.26 20.07 -15.25
N ALA A 33 -6.77 18.83 -15.31
CA ALA A 33 -5.59 18.41 -14.56
C ALA A 33 -4.27 18.97 -15.08
N SER A 34 -4.21 19.30 -16.36
CA SER A 34 -3.01 19.83 -17.03
C SER A 34 -3.02 21.35 -17.18
N GLY A 35 -4.00 22.05 -16.58
CA GLY A 35 -4.14 23.50 -16.67
C GLY A 35 -4.25 23.99 -18.12
N ILE A 36 -5.00 23.28 -18.97
CA ILE A 36 -5.19 23.62 -20.38
C ILE A 36 -6.52 24.33 -20.53
N SER A 37 -6.47 25.62 -20.88
CA SER A 37 -7.65 26.45 -21.14
C SER A 37 -8.24 26.25 -22.52
N ASN A 38 -7.41 25.92 -23.53
CA ASN A 38 -7.86 25.62 -24.90
C ASN A 38 -7.55 24.16 -25.27
N PRO A 39 -8.53 23.23 -25.15
CA PRO A 39 -8.36 21.83 -25.51
C PRO A 39 -7.99 21.57 -26.97
N GLY A 40 -8.28 22.50 -27.88
CA GLY A 40 -7.97 22.40 -29.30
C GLY A 40 -6.52 22.72 -29.67
N ALA A 41 -5.75 23.29 -28.75
CA ALA A 41 -4.37 23.72 -28.99
C ALA A 41 -3.45 23.12 -27.91
N VAL A 42 -2.92 21.92 -28.18
CA VAL A 42 -1.94 21.25 -27.31
C VAL A 42 -0.57 21.28 -27.96
N GLU A 43 0.41 21.82 -27.26
CA GLU A 43 1.78 21.93 -27.73
C GLU A 43 2.49 20.58 -27.70
N VAL A 44 3.23 20.27 -28.78
CA VAL A 44 4.13 19.11 -28.82
C VAL A 44 5.20 19.25 -27.74
N GLN A 45 5.62 18.13 -27.14
CA GLN A 45 6.50 18.07 -25.96
C GLN A 45 5.90 18.59 -24.65
N ARG A 46 4.68 19.14 -24.64
CA ARG A 46 4.02 19.47 -23.39
C ARG A 46 3.73 18.19 -22.61
N ARG A 47 4.06 18.20 -21.32
CA ARG A 47 3.76 17.10 -20.41
C ARG A 47 2.36 17.30 -19.81
N LEU A 48 1.50 16.31 -19.99
CA LEU A 48 0.12 16.28 -19.51
C LEU A 48 0.01 15.43 -18.26
N ILE A 49 -0.94 15.80 -17.40
CA ILE A 49 -1.40 15.00 -16.26
C ILE A 49 -2.65 14.23 -16.69
N LEU A 50 -2.61 12.92 -16.48
CA LEU A 50 -3.69 11.97 -16.73
C LEU A 50 -4.15 11.39 -15.38
N PRO A 51 -5.07 12.06 -14.67
CA PRO A 51 -5.55 11.58 -13.38
C PRO A 51 -6.52 10.40 -13.54
N ASP A 52 -6.64 9.60 -12.50
CA ASP A 52 -7.77 8.67 -12.38
C ASP A 52 -9.04 9.43 -12.01
N PHE A 53 -10.17 8.74 -12.09
CA PHE A 53 -11.47 9.30 -11.77
C PHE A 53 -12.44 8.21 -11.30
N ALA A 54 -13.48 8.65 -10.60
CA ALA A 54 -14.68 7.87 -10.36
C ALA A 54 -15.83 8.41 -11.23
N ARG A 55 -16.75 7.53 -11.60
CA ARG A 55 -18.06 7.94 -12.12
C ARG A 55 -19.06 7.91 -10.98
N TYR A 56 -19.79 9.01 -10.81
CA TYR A 56 -20.84 9.13 -9.82
C TYR A 56 -22.18 9.36 -10.52
N THR A 57 -23.21 8.63 -10.10
CA THR A 57 -24.58 8.86 -10.60
C THR A 57 -25.30 9.73 -9.58
N VAL A 58 -25.68 10.93 -10.01
CA VAL A 58 -26.37 11.94 -9.20
C VAL A 58 -27.66 11.35 -8.64
N VAL A 59 -27.88 11.55 -7.35
CA VAL A 59 -29.14 11.21 -6.68
C VAL A 59 -29.93 12.47 -6.34
N ALA A 60 -31.23 12.32 -6.10
CA ALA A 60 -32.10 13.44 -5.78
C ALA A 60 -31.58 14.19 -4.53
N GLY A 61 -31.42 15.51 -4.66
CA GLY A 61 -30.92 16.39 -3.60
C GLY A 61 -29.41 16.65 -3.64
N ASP A 62 -28.66 15.98 -4.52
CA ASP A 62 -27.24 16.29 -4.71
C ASP A 62 -27.05 17.70 -5.29
N THR A 63 -25.98 18.36 -4.85
CA THR A 63 -25.44 19.58 -5.46
C THR A 63 -23.94 19.40 -5.70
N LEU A 64 -23.36 20.13 -6.66
CA LEU A 64 -21.92 20.05 -6.92
C LEU A 64 -21.09 20.39 -5.67
N SER A 65 -21.50 21.40 -4.89
CA SER A 65 -20.86 21.78 -3.63
C SER A 65 -20.95 20.68 -2.57
N ALA A 66 -22.12 20.06 -2.38
CA ALA A 66 -22.27 18.95 -1.43
C ALA A 66 -21.45 17.73 -1.85
N LEU A 67 -21.36 17.45 -3.15
CA LEU A 67 -20.50 16.40 -3.67
C LEU A 67 -19.02 16.74 -3.47
N ALA A 68 -18.60 17.99 -3.69
CA ALA A 68 -17.22 18.40 -3.42
C ALA A 68 -16.85 18.25 -1.94
N VAL A 69 -17.72 18.66 -1.01
CA VAL A 69 -17.54 18.41 0.42
C VAL A 69 -17.44 16.90 0.71
N ARG A 70 -18.31 16.09 0.12
CA ARG A 70 -18.30 14.63 0.31
C ARG A 70 -16.99 13.99 -0.17
N PHE A 71 -16.54 14.34 -1.37
CA PHE A 71 -15.42 13.67 -2.02
C PHE A 71 -14.06 14.24 -1.60
N TYR A 72 -14.01 15.53 -1.29
CA TYR A 72 -12.77 16.28 -1.12
C TYR A 72 -12.67 17.01 0.22
N GLY A 73 -13.76 17.10 0.98
CA GLY A 73 -13.81 17.84 2.24
C GLY A 73 -13.91 19.36 2.06
N ASP A 74 -14.06 19.85 0.83
CA ASP A 74 -13.99 21.27 0.49
C ASP A 74 -14.99 21.58 -0.64
N GLU A 75 -15.90 22.54 -0.39
CA GLU A 75 -16.92 22.95 -1.36
C GLU A 75 -16.33 23.73 -2.55
N GLU A 76 -15.22 24.45 -2.36
CA GLU A 76 -14.58 25.25 -3.42
C GLU A 76 -14.03 24.37 -4.55
N LEU A 77 -13.85 23.07 -4.27
CA LEU A 77 -13.42 22.08 -5.25
C LEU A 77 -14.57 21.58 -6.14
N SER A 78 -15.80 22.09 -6.00
CA SER A 78 -16.92 21.81 -6.92
C SER A 78 -16.58 22.12 -8.37
N ARG A 79 -15.78 23.15 -8.60
CA ARG A 79 -15.27 23.56 -9.92
C ARG A 79 -14.51 22.42 -10.64
N LEU A 80 -13.81 21.55 -9.90
CA LEU A 80 -13.08 20.42 -10.49
C LEU A 80 -14.05 19.37 -11.03
N ILE A 81 -15.10 19.06 -10.27
CA ILE A 81 -16.18 18.14 -10.71
C ILE A 81 -16.91 18.74 -11.90
N ALA A 82 -17.25 20.03 -11.82
CA ALA A 82 -17.98 20.73 -12.87
C ALA A 82 -17.23 20.70 -14.19
N THR A 83 -15.97 21.14 -14.17
CA THR A 83 -15.11 21.22 -15.38
C THR A 83 -14.86 19.84 -15.97
N ALA A 84 -14.51 18.84 -15.13
CA ALA A 84 -14.26 17.48 -15.59
C ALA A 84 -15.51 16.80 -16.17
N SER A 85 -16.70 17.16 -15.67
CA SER A 85 -17.99 16.64 -16.14
C SER A 85 -18.60 17.45 -17.30
N GLY A 86 -17.96 18.55 -17.71
CA GLY A 86 -18.47 19.42 -18.77
C GLY A 86 -19.73 20.20 -18.41
N VAL A 87 -19.96 20.46 -17.12
CA VAL A 87 -21.07 21.31 -16.63
C VAL A 87 -20.53 22.64 -16.11
N SER A 88 -21.38 23.67 -16.09
CA SER A 88 -21.01 24.96 -15.52
C SER A 88 -20.85 24.88 -14.01
N ASP A 89 -19.95 25.68 -13.46
CA ASP A 89 -19.84 25.87 -12.02
C ASP A 89 -21.17 26.45 -11.49
N HIS A 90 -21.68 25.90 -10.40
CA HIS A 90 -23.03 26.16 -9.86
C HIS A 90 -24.22 25.68 -10.72
N ALA A 91 -24.02 24.86 -11.75
CA ALA A 91 -25.13 24.26 -12.48
C ALA A 91 -25.99 23.38 -11.56
N ALA A 92 -27.32 23.41 -11.78
CA ALA A 92 -28.19 22.36 -11.26
C ALA A 92 -27.78 21.02 -11.92
N ILE A 93 -27.77 19.96 -11.12
CA ILE A 93 -27.48 18.59 -11.58
C ILE A 93 -28.71 17.73 -11.39
N ASP A 94 -28.99 16.89 -12.38
CA ASP A 94 -30.22 16.10 -12.41
C ASP A 94 -29.99 14.69 -11.89
N ALA A 95 -30.96 14.15 -11.15
CA ALA A 95 -30.90 12.75 -10.70
C ALA A 95 -30.75 11.81 -11.90
N GLY A 96 -29.81 10.86 -11.82
CA GLY A 96 -29.43 9.96 -12.90
C GLY A 96 -28.31 10.48 -13.83
N GLN A 97 -27.97 11.78 -13.75
CA GLN A 97 -26.82 12.33 -14.46
C GLN A 97 -25.52 11.65 -13.98
N ARG A 98 -24.60 11.36 -14.92
CA ARG A 98 -23.29 10.80 -14.59
C ARG A 98 -22.24 11.90 -14.57
N LEU A 99 -21.62 12.09 -13.41
CA LEU A 99 -20.51 13.03 -13.21
C LEU A 99 -19.17 12.28 -13.20
N VAL A 100 -18.15 12.99 -13.68
CA VAL A 100 -16.75 12.61 -13.53
C VAL A 100 -16.25 13.26 -12.26
N ILE A 101 -15.83 12.43 -11.30
CA ILE A 101 -15.22 12.86 -10.06
C ILE A 101 -13.72 12.58 -10.17
N PRO A 102 -12.89 13.60 -10.43
CA PRO A 102 -11.46 13.38 -10.46
C PRO A 102 -10.93 12.81 -9.14
N ASP A 103 -10.03 11.82 -9.22
CA ASP A 103 -9.32 11.34 -8.04
C ASP A 103 -8.24 12.37 -7.66
N ILE A 104 -8.40 12.94 -6.47
CA ILE A 104 -7.41 13.81 -5.85
C ILE A 104 -7.00 13.28 -4.47
N LYS A 105 -5.80 13.66 -4.06
CA LYS A 105 -5.27 13.49 -2.71
C LYS A 105 -5.19 14.86 -2.07
N MET A 106 -5.75 14.97 -0.87
CA MET A 106 -5.58 16.15 -0.02
C MET A 106 -4.30 15.98 0.79
N TYR A 107 -3.36 16.90 0.62
CA TYR A 107 -2.05 16.86 1.22
C TYR A 107 -1.82 18.08 2.12
N THR A 108 -1.56 17.84 3.40
CA THR A 108 -1.16 18.90 4.33
C THR A 108 0.34 19.16 4.18
N VAL A 109 0.68 20.38 3.79
CA VAL A 109 2.05 20.85 3.58
C VAL A 109 2.84 20.72 4.89
N ALA A 110 3.94 19.99 4.85
CA ALA A 110 4.88 19.87 5.95
C ALA A 110 5.90 21.01 5.94
N ALA A 111 6.52 21.26 7.10
CA ALA A 111 7.63 22.21 7.16
C ALA A 111 8.78 21.77 6.22
N GLY A 112 9.22 22.68 5.35
CA GLY A 112 10.26 22.43 4.35
C GLY A 112 9.76 21.93 2.98
N ASP A 113 8.46 21.69 2.82
CA ASP A 113 7.91 21.35 1.51
C ASP A 113 8.01 22.52 0.53
N THR A 114 8.22 22.19 -0.74
CA THR A 114 8.13 23.12 -1.87
C THR A 114 7.24 22.50 -2.96
N THR A 115 6.57 23.31 -3.78
CA THR A 115 5.74 22.77 -4.88
C THR A 115 6.56 21.93 -5.86
N ALA A 116 7.83 22.25 -6.09
CA ALA A 116 8.75 21.45 -6.90
C ALA A 116 9.06 20.08 -6.26
N ALA A 117 9.35 20.04 -4.95
CA ALA A 117 9.56 18.77 -4.25
C ALA A 117 8.29 17.92 -4.23
N LEU A 118 7.13 18.55 -4.02
CA LEU A 118 5.84 17.88 -4.09
C LEU A 118 5.55 17.36 -5.51
N ALA A 119 5.84 18.14 -6.56
CA ALA A 119 5.68 17.69 -7.95
C ALA A 119 6.63 16.53 -8.29
N SER A 120 7.88 16.56 -7.83
CA SER A 120 8.79 15.42 -7.95
C SER A 120 8.25 14.19 -7.23
N ARG A 121 7.73 14.35 -6.01
CA ARG A 121 7.19 13.26 -5.20
C ARG A 121 5.90 12.66 -5.75
N PHE A 122 4.97 13.49 -6.19
CA PHE A 122 3.62 13.08 -6.54
C PHE A 122 3.40 12.98 -8.05
N TYR A 123 4.14 13.70 -8.88
CA TYR A 123 4.04 13.67 -10.34
C TYR A 123 5.31 13.13 -11.01
N GLY A 124 6.35 12.78 -10.24
CA GLY A 124 7.59 12.21 -10.76
C GLY A 124 8.50 13.22 -11.45
N ASP A 125 8.14 14.50 -11.46
CA ASP A 125 8.87 15.55 -12.17
C ASP A 125 8.66 16.91 -11.48
N ALA A 126 9.76 17.51 -11.02
CA ALA A 126 9.74 18.80 -10.35
C ALA A 126 9.21 19.93 -11.24
N SER A 127 9.36 19.84 -12.57
CA SER A 127 8.90 20.85 -13.52
C SER A 127 7.37 20.95 -13.61
N LEU A 128 6.64 19.97 -13.07
CA LEU A 128 5.17 19.95 -13.03
C LEU A 128 4.58 20.77 -11.87
N TYR A 129 5.40 21.47 -11.09
CA TYR A 129 4.94 22.33 -10.00
C TYR A 129 3.91 23.40 -10.39
N PRO A 130 3.90 24.00 -11.61
CA PRO A 130 2.88 24.97 -11.99
C PRO A 130 1.47 24.36 -12.03
N LEU A 131 1.37 23.04 -12.28
CA LEU A 131 0.09 22.33 -12.29
C LEU A 131 -0.47 22.20 -10.87
N ILE A 132 0.38 21.95 -9.86
CA ILE A 132 -0.05 21.99 -8.46
C ILE A 132 -0.60 23.37 -8.12
N ALA A 133 0.10 24.43 -8.51
CA ALA A 133 -0.32 25.80 -8.21
C ALA A 133 -1.67 26.15 -8.88
N SER A 134 -1.84 25.81 -10.16
CA SER A 134 -3.06 26.09 -10.92
C SER A 134 -4.30 25.44 -10.28
N VAL A 135 -4.20 24.17 -9.90
CA VAL A 135 -5.31 23.40 -9.29
C VAL A 135 -5.70 23.97 -7.93
N ASN A 136 -4.74 24.50 -7.19
CA ASN A 136 -4.93 25.03 -5.84
C ASN A 136 -5.13 26.55 -5.81
N GLY A 137 -5.25 27.21 -6.96
CA GLY A 137 -5.42 28.67 -7.02
C GLY A 137 -4.24 29.46 -6.45
N ILE A 138 -3.04 28.87 -6.43
CA ILE A 138 -1.83 29.50 -5.88
C ILE A 138 -1.24 30.42 -6.94
N ALA A 139 -1.27 31.73 -6.68
CA ALA A 139 -0.72 32.74 -7.60
C ALA A 139 0.82 32.68 -7.69
N ASP A 140 1.49 32.42 -6.57
CA ASP A 140 2.95 32.27 -6.49
C ASP A 140 3.31 30.85 -6.02
N PRO A 141 3.72 29.94 -6.93
CA PRO A 141 4.03 28.56 -6.59
C PRO A 141 5.20 28.39 -5.61
N SER A 142 6.00 29.42 -5.37
CA SER A 142 7.09 29.39 -4.38
C SER A 142 6.62 29.59 -2.94
N ARG A 143 5.35 30.00 -2.74
CA ARG A 143 4.79 30.34 -1.44
C ARG A 143 3.69 29.38 -1.03
N ILE A 144 4.09 28.23 -0.49
CA ILE A 144 3.20 27.34 0.26
C ILE A 144 3.56 27.38 1.74
N ASN A 145 2.56 27.29 2.61
CA ASN A 145 2.75 27.38 4.06
C ASN A 145 2.55 26.01 4.70
N ALA A 146 3.37 25.67 5.71
CA ALA A 146 3.13 24.48 6.51
C ALA A 146 1.72 24.52 7.12
N GLY A 147 1.00 23.40 7.07
CA GLY A 147 -0.41 23.29 7.45
C GLY A 147 -1.42 23.61 6.35
N GLN A 148 -1.01 24.25 5.24
CA GLN A 148 -1.87 24.44 4.07
C GLN A 148 -2.27 23.09 3.48
N VAL A 149 -3.53 22.92 3.09
CA VAL A 149 -4.00 21.70 2.42
C VAL A 149 -4.02 21.93 0.91
N LEU A 150 -3.42 21.01 0.16
CA LEU A 150 -3.37 21.03 -1.30
C LEU A 150 -4.12 19.85 -1.90
N ALA A 151 -4.96 20.12 -2.90
CA ALA A 151 -5.51 19.13 -3.81
C ALA A 151 -4.47 18.74 -4.86
N LEU A 152 -4.09 17.46 -4.88
CA LEU A 152 -3.15 16.89 -5.83
C LEU A 152 -3.85 15.83 -6.66
N PHE A 153 -3.78 15.92 -7.99
CA PHE A 153 -4.32 14.86 -8.85
C PHE A 153 -3.57 13.56 -8.63
N VAL A 154 -4.30 12.45 -8.58
CA VAL A 154 -3.71 11.11 -8.51
C VAL A 154 -4.19 10.29 -9.67
N GLY A 155 -3.29 9.51 -10.23
CA GLY A 155 -3.56 8.61 -11.34
C GLY A 155 -2.59 7.49 -11.17
N ARG A 156 -3.08 6.32 -10.73
CA ARG A 156 -2.30 5.15 -10.34
C ARG A 156 -1.24 4.88 -11.39
N SER A 157 -0.01 5.30 -11.12
CA SER A 157 1.08 5.39 -12.10
C SER A 157 2.38 4.86 -11.54
N ASP A 158 3.35 4.74 -12.44
CA ASP A 158 4.74 4.43 -12.13
C ASP A 158 5.31 5.36 -11.06
N GLY A 159 6.35 4.90 -10.37
CA GLY A 159 7.00 5.65 -9.29
C GLY A 159 7.81 4.76 -8.36
N PHE A 160 8.74 5.35 -7.62
CA PHE A 160 9.55 4.65 -6.61
C PHE A 160 10.30 3.41 -7.15
N GLY A 161 10.70 3.45 -8.42
CA GLY A 161 11.37 2.34 -9.11
C GLY A 161 10.42 1.20 -9.54
N LEU A 162 9.11 1.44 -9.52
CA LEU A 162 8.08 0.54 -10.04
C LEU A 162 7.47 1.12 -11.32
N THR A 163 7.39 0.29 -12.35
CA THR A 163 6.64 0.57 -13.59
C THR A 163 5.49 -0.40 -13.70
N ILE A 164 4.25 0.09 -13.81
CA ILE A 164 3.07 -0.77 -13.95
C ILE A 164 3.09 -1.39 -15.34
N VAL A 165 3.16 -2.72 -15.40
CA VAL A 165 3.16 -3.48 -16.67
C VAL A 165 1.84 -4.22 -16.91
N ASP A 166 1.07 -4.47 -15.87
CA ASP A 166 -0.26 -5.06 -15.93
C ASP A 166 -1.09 -4.61 -14.72
N ARG A 167 -2.40 -4.44 -14.89
CA ARG A 167 -3.33 -4.07 -13.81
C ARG A 167 -4.78 -4.39 -14.15
N ASN A 168 -5.60 -4.60 -13.13
CA ASN A 168 -7.05 -4.63 -13.26
C ASN A 168 -7.71 -3.96 -12.06
N GLU A 169 -8.64 -3.05 -12.36
CA GLU A 169 -9.34 -2.20 -11.38
C GLU A 169 -10.87 -2.27 -11.57
N ASN A 170 -11.35 -3.28 -12.30
CA ASN A 170 -12.76 -3.46 -12.65
C ASN A 170 -13.60 -3.97 -11.48
N ASP A 171 -13.00 -4.76 -10.59
CA ASP A 171 -13.65 -5.18 -9.36
C ASP A 171 -13.89 -3.95 -8.46
N PRO A 172 -15.04 -3.84 -7.78
CA PRO A 172 -15.32 -2.70 -6.91
C PRO A 172 -14.34 -2.57 -5.73
N ARG A 173 -13.71 -3.67 -5.30
CA ARG A 173 -12.82 -3.70 -4.14
C ARG A 173 -11.44 -4.28 -4.41
N LEU A 174 -11.32 -5.41 -5.10
CA LEU A 174 -10.02 -6.07 -5.30
C LEU A 174 -9.35 -5.63 -6.59
N TRP A 175 -8.34 -4.78 -6.49
CA TRP A 175 -7.52 -4.40 -7.63
C TRP A 175 -6.19 -5.15 -7.60
N TYR A 176 -5.62 -5.40 -8.78
CA TYR A 176 -4.28 -5.96 -8.86
C TYR A 176 -3.36 -5.13 -9.75
N TYR A 177 -2.08 -5.21 -9.45
CA TYR A 177 -0.99 -4.60 -10.20
C TYR A 177 0.15 -5.59 -10.37
N ARG A 178 0.86 -5.51 -11.49
CA ARG A 178 2.19 -6.10 -11.67
C ARG A 178 3.18 -5.02 -12.03
N PHE A 179 4.39 -5.15 -11.49
CA PHE A 179 5.41 -4.12 -11.62
C PHE A 179 6.68 -4.65 -12.26
N GLN A 180 7.20 -3.96 -13.27
CA GLN A 180 8.62 -4.06 -13.60
C GLN A 180 9.42 -3.26 -12.57
N THR A 181 10.50 -3.85 -12.05
CA THR A 181 11.41 -3.22 -11.07
C THR A 181 12.83 -3.79 -11.23
N SER A 182 13.84 -3.07 -10.76
CA SER A 182 15.22 -3.59 -10.65
C SER A 182 15.43 -4.50 -9.43
N ALA A 183 14.52 -4.49 -8.46
CA ALA A 183 14.64 -5.26 -7.22
C ALA A 183 14.39 -6.76 -7.43
N ILE A 184 13.52 -7.11 -8.39
CA ILE A 184 13.05 -8.47 -8.65
C ILE A 184 13.26 -8.77 -10.14
N GLY A 185 13.78 -9.96 -10.46
CA GLY A 185 14.08 -10.37 -11.84
C GLY A 185 12.85 -10.74 -12.69
N TRP A 186 11.63 -10.51 -12.20
CA TRP A 186 10.37 -10.67 -12.92
C TRP A 186 9.39 -9.58 -12.48
N ASN A 187 8.13 -9.65 -12.94
CA ASN A 187 7.09 -8.68 -12.60
C ASN A 187 6.27 -9.12 -11.36
N PRO A 188 6.67 -8.79 -10.12
CA PRO A 188 5.92 -9.14 -8.90
C PRO A 188 4.51 -8.55 -8.95
N GLY A 189 3.56 -9.33 -8.44
CA GLY A 189 2.16 -8.94 -8.29
C GLY A 189 1.86 -8.34 -6.92
N VAL A 190 0.85 -7.48 -6.87
CA VAL A 190 0.28 -6.92 -5.64
C VAL A 190 -1.22 -6.82 -5.80
N ASN A 191 -1.95 -7.41 -4.86
CA ASN A 191 -3.38 -7.14 -4.71
C ASN A 191 -3.58 -5.99 -3.72
N VAL A 192 -4.52 -5.11 -4.03
CA VAL A 192 -4.98 -4.02 -3.16
C VAL A 192 -6.48 -4.17 -3.01
N LEU A 193 -6.90 -4.61 -1.83
CA LEU A 193 -8.30 -4.76 -1.46
C LEU A 193 -8.79 -3.49 -0.76
N LEU A 194 -9.77 -2.85 -1.37
CA LEU A 194 -10.32 -1.58 -0.95
C LEU A 194 -11.56 -1.76 -0.04
N PRO A 195 -11.80 -0.79 0.86
CA PRO A 195 -13.05 -0.69 1.60
C PRO A 195 -14.27 -0.56 0.68
N ASP A 196 -15.44 -0.97 1.20
CA ASP A 196 -16.71 -0.68 0.54
C ASP A 196 -16.87 0.82 0.30
N GLY A 197 -17.31 1.18 -0.91
CA GLY A 197 -17.53 2.57 -1.28
C GLY A 197 -16.25 3.40 -1.43
N TYR A 198 -15.04 2.81 -1.48
CA TYR A 198 -13.78 3.56 -1.63
C TYR A 198 -13.85 4.62 -2.74
N ARG A 199 -14.41 4.29 -3.91
CA ARG A 199 -14.54 5.21 -5.06
C ARG A 199 -15.48 6.40 -4.79
N THR A 200 -16.39 6.32 -3.82
CA THR A 200 -17.49 7.28 -3.60
C THR A 200 -17.51 7.92 -2.21
N SER A 201 -16.64 7.46 -1.31
CA SER A 201 -16.63 7.91 0.09
C SER A 201 -15.84 9.19 0.31
N GLY A 202 -14.84 9.50 -0.52
CA GLY A 202 -13.87 10.58 -0.29
C GLY A 202 -12.92 10.35 0.90
N GLN A 203 -13.02 9.21 1.57
CA GLN A 203 -12.26 8.96 2.79
C GLN A 203 -10.79 8.61 2.52
N THR A 204 -9.94 9.00 3.46
CA THR A 204 -8.58 8.49 3.64
C THR A 204 -8.60 7.35 4.66
N TYR A 205 -7.88 6.27 4.40
CA TYR A 205 -7.98 5.02 5.15
C TYR A 205 -6.64 4.58 5.78
N PRO A 206 -6.66 3.84 6.91
CA PRO A 206 -5.51 3.07 7.34
C PRO A 206 -5.20 1.91 6.37
N VAL A 207 -3.98 1.38 6.44
CA VAL A 207 -3.49 0.28 5.57
C VAL A 207 -2.96 -0.89 6.37
N LEU A 208 -3.39 -2.09 6.01
CA LEU A 208 -2.82 -3.35 6.44
C LEU A 208 -1.99 -3.98 5.31
N TYR A 209 -0.69 -4.15 5.51
CA TYR A 209 0.14 -4.98 4.63
C TYR A 209 0.07 -6.43 5.10
N MET A 210 -0.52 -7.31 4.29
CA MET A 210 -0.77 -8.72 4.61
C MET A 210 0.17 -9.62 3.80
N LEU A 211 1.12 -10.23 4.50
CA LEU A 211 2.24 -11.00 3.92
C LEU A 211 1.93 -12.50 3.89
N HIS A 212 2.05 -13.12 2.72
CA HIS A 212 1.75 -14.54 2.49
C HIS A 212 2.84 -15.48 3.02
N GLY A 213 2.52 -16.77 3.10
CA GLY A 213 3.42 -17.85 3.51
C GLY A 213 4.36 -18.33 2.40
N GLY A 214 5.16 -19.35 2.69
CA GLY A 214 6.03 -19.97 1.68
C GLY A 214 5.23 -20.71 0.61
N ALA A 215 5.77 -20.77 -0.61
CA ALA A 215 5.19 -21.37 -1.82
C ALA A 215 3.88 -20.73 -2.31
N GLU A 216 3.48 -19.60 -1.73
CA GLU A 216 2.29 -18.83 -2.09
C GLU A 216 2.66 -17.58 -2.91
N ASP A 217 1.67 -16.74 -3.22
CA ASP A 217 1.84 -15.46 -3.93
C ASP A 217 0.78 -14.42 -3.49
N PHE A 218 0.84 -13.23 -4.09
CA PHE A 218 -0.06 -12.09 -3.82
C PHE A 218 -1.59 -12.39 -3.89
N ARG A 219 -1.99 -13.52 -4.48
CA ARG A 219 -3.39 -13.95 -4.64
C ARG A 219 -3.88 -14.82 -3.49
N GLN A 220 -2.97 -15.35 -2.65
CA GLN A 220 -3.32 -16.39 -1.69
C GLN A 220 -4.47 -16.01 -0.76
N PHE A 221 -4.41 -14.83 -0.14
CA PHE A 221 -5.46 -14.41 0.78
C PHE A 221 -6.81 -14.18 0.09
N ASP A 222 -6.83 -13.89 -1.22
CA ASP A 222 -8.07 -13.86 -2.01
C ASP A 222 -8.72 -15.24 -2.05
N PHE A 223 -7.92 -16.29 -2.32
CA PHE A 223 -8.39 -17.68 -2.27
C PHE A 223 -8.85 -18.11 -0.86
N LEU A 224 -8.31 -17.50 0.19
CA LEU A 224 -8.72 -17.72 1.57
C LEU A 224 -9.90 -16.84 2.02
N GLY A 225 -10.56 -16.12 1.10
CA GLY A 225 -11.80 -15.41 1.38
C GLY A 225 -11.61 -14.05 2.07
N ILE A 226 -10.44 -13.41 1.95
CA ILE A 226 -10.17 -12.13 2.63
C ILE A 226 -11.14 -10.99 2.25
N ARG A 227 -11.81 -11.08 1.09
CA ARG A 227 -12.85 -10.12 0.68
C ARG A 227 -14.02 -10.09 1.66
N ASP A 228 -14.48 -11.26 2.09
CA ASP A 228 -15.58 -11.42 3.04
C ASP A 228 -15.12 -11.08 4.45
N LEU A 229 -13.91 -11.52 4.83
CA LEU A 229 -13.33 -11.23 6.16
C LEU A 229 -13.14 -9.73 6.42
N THR A 230 -13.02 -8.94 5.36
CA THR A 230 -12.82 -7.48 5.44
C THR A 230 -14.04 -6.68 4.97
N ALA A 231 -15.16 -7.31 4.66
CA ALA A 231 -16.38 -6.62 4.26
C ALA A 231 -16.86 -5.65 5.36
N GLY A 232 -17.26 -4.45 4.96
CA GLY A 232 -17.68 -3.37 5.86
C GLY A 232 -16.57 -2.74 6.70
N LYS A 233 -15.31 -3.18 6.56
CA LYS A 233 -14.19 -2.67 7.36
C LYS A 233 -13.53 -1.48 6.67
N PRO A 234 -13.33 -0.34 7.36
CA PRO A 234 -12.76 0.88 6.78
C PRO A 234 -11.22 0.82 6.74
N ILE A 235 -10.66 -0.17 6.04
CA ILE A 235 -9.22 -0.38 5.92
C ILE A 235 -8.84 -0.89 4.52
N ILE A 236 -7.72 -0.41 3.99
CA ILE A 236 -7.14 -0.94 2.76
C ILE A 236 -6.23 -2.11 3.13
N VAL A 237 -6.34 -3.24 2.42
CA VAL A 237 -5.44 -4.39 2.59
C VAL A 237 -4.55 -4.55 1.37
N VAL A 238 -3.24 -4.47 1.56
CA VAL A 238 -2.22 -4.65 0.51
C VAL A 238 -1.58 -6.02 0.68
N MET A 239 -1.64 -6.85 -0.35
CA MET A 239 -1.15 -8.23 -0.37
C MET A 239 -0.08 -8.35 -1.45
N PRO A 240 1.21 -8.15 -1.13
CA PRO A 240 2.29 -8.22 -2.10
C PRO A 240 2.88 -9.62 -2.25
N ASP A 241 3.44 -9.89 -3.43
CA ASP A 241 4.36 -11.01 -3.63
C ASP A 241 5.60 -10.90 -2.75
N GLY A 242 6.01 -12.00 -2.14
CA GLY A 242 7.23 -12.16 -1.36
C GLY A 242 8.14 -13.29 -1.85
N GLY A 243 7.88 -13.82 -3.05
CA GLY A 243 8.57 -14.99 -3.63
C GLY A 243 8.11 -16.30 -3.00
N HIS A 244 8.42 -17.44 -3.64
CA HIS A 244 8.03 -18.74 -3.09
C HIS A 244 8.77 -19.02 -1.78
N ALA A 245 9.98 -18.52 -1.62
CA ALA A 245 10.73 -18.58 -0.38
C ALA A 245 11.62 -17.34 -0.25
N GLY A 246 11.07 -16.14 -0.45
CA GLY A 246 11.87 -14.92 -0.39
C GLY A 246 12.15 -14.43 1.04
N TRP A 247 11.44 -14.97 2.03
CA TRP A 247 11.59 -14.62 3.46
C TRP A 247 11.57 -13.11 3.73
N TYR A 248 10.88 -12.35 2.89
CA TYR A 248 10.76 -10.89 3.00
C TYR A 248 12.12 -10.19 3.15
N SER A 249 13.14 -10.74 2.50
CA SER A 249 14.54 -10.39 2.68
C SER A 249 15.23 -10.06 1.36
N ASN A 250 16.31 -9.28 1.45
CA ASN A 250 17.30 -9.25 0.38
C ASN A 250 18.31 -10.38 0.64
N PRO A 251 18.58 -11.28 -0.30
CA PRO A 251 19.51 -12.38 -0.06
C PRO A 251 20.97 -11.91 -0.07
N VAL A 252 21.83 -12.62 0.66
CA VAL A 252 23.29 -12.45 0.57
C VAL A 252 23.80 -12.83 -0.82
N ALA A 253 23.23 -13.87 -1.43
CA ALA A 253 23.58 -14.30 -2.78
C ALA A 253 22.36 -14.81 -3.56
N SER A 254 22.31 -14.52 -4.85
CA SER A 254 21.36 -15.06 -5.82
C SER A 254 22.07 -15.36 -7.12
N PHE A 255 21.80 -16.51 -7.73
CA PHE A 255 22.39 -16.91 -9.02
C PHE A 255 21.40 -16.84 -10.20
N VAL A 256 20.22 -16.27 -9.97
CA VAL A 256 19.13 -16.11 -10.97
C VAL A 256 18.67 -14.66 -11.11
N GLY A 257 19.55 -13.72 -10.77
CA GLY A 257 19.28 -12.29 -10.77
C GLY A 257 18.63 -11.76 -9.48
N PRO A 258 18.13 -10.51 -9.49
CA PRO A 258 17.64 -9.84 -8.29
C PRO A 258 16.43 -10.53 -7.64
N ARG A 259 16.47 -10.67 -6.31
CA ARG A 259 15.41 -11.23 -5.44
C ARG A 259 15.28 -10.40 -4.16
N ASN A 260 15.38 -9.09 -4.32
CA ASN A 260 15.48 -8.14 -3.22
C ASN A 260 14.08 -7.75 -2.70
N TRP A 261 13.41 -8.70 -2.04
CA TRP A 261 12.04 -8.53 -1.55
C TRP A 261 11.90 -7.42 -0.52
N GLU A 262 12.88 -7.27 0.38
CA GLU A 262 12.87 -6.18 1.37
C GLU A 262 12.93 -4.80 0.70
N THR A 263 13.77 -4.66 -0.33
CA THR A 263 13.80 -3.43 -1.14
C THR A 263 12.47 -3.20 -1.84
N PHE A 264 11.91 -4.22 -2.49
CA PHE A 264 10.62 -4.12 -3.17
C PHE A 264 9.50 -3.66 -2.23
N HIS A 265 9.36 -4.25 -1.04
CA HIS A 265 8.29 -3.90 -0.12
C HIS A 265 8.46 -2.51 0.50
N ILE A 266 9.64 -2.22 1.03
CA ILE A 266 9.84 -1.06 1.92
C ILE A 266 10.23 0.18 1.15
N ALA A 267 11.19 0.06 0.22
CA ALA A 267 11.71 1.22 -0.51
C ALA A 267 10.85 1.58 -1.73
N GLN A 268 10.10 0.62 -2.28
CA GLN A 268 9.35 0.82 -3.53
C GLN A 268 7.83 0.77 -3.30
N LEU A 269 7.29 -0.36 -2.82
CA LEU A 269 5.86 -0.58 -2.76
C LEU A 269 5.15 0.27 -1.70
N LEU A 270 5.68 0.34 -0.48
CA LEU A 270 5.10 1.14 0.60
C LEU A 270 4.89 2.61 0.17
N PRO A 271 5.91 3.36 -0.31
CA PRO A 271 5.69 4.72 -0.77
C PRO A 271 4.84 4.79 -2.06
N TRP A 272 4.87 3.76 -2.90
CA TRP A 272 3.99 3.68 -4.07
C TRP A 272 2.51 3.58 -3.67
N ILE A 273 2.15 2.75 -2.69
CA ILE A 273 0.78 2.66 -2.17
C ILE A 273 0.34 4.03 -1.65
N GLU A 274 1.17 4.69 -0.85
CA GLU A 274 0.84 5.99 -0.26
C GLU A 274 0.66 7.11 -1.29
N ALA A 275 1.38 7.03 -2.39
CA ALA A 275 1.26 8.00 -3.46
C ALA A 275 0.02 7.75 -4.33
N ASN A 276 -0.47 6.50 -4.42
CA ASN A 276 -1.48 6.09 -5.39
C ASN A 276 -2.85 5.77 -4.76
N PHE A 277 -2.94 5.63 -3.44
CA PHE A 277 -4.18 5.37 -2.71
C PHE A 277 -4.42 6.42 -1.62
N ARG A 278 -5.69 6.63 -1.23
CA ARG A 278 -6.09 7.52 -0.13
C ARG A 278 -5.77 6.85 1.20
N THR A 279 -4.51 6.97 1.62
CA THR A 279 -3.99 6.33 2.82
C THR A 279 -3.34 7.33 3.79
N TYR A 280 -3.36 7.02 5.09
CA TYR A 280 -2.56 7.74 6.08
C TYR A 280 -1.09 7.31 6.00
N ALA A 281 -0.24 8.21 5.47
CA ALA A 281 1.19 7.98 5.26
C ALA A 281 2.04 8.19 6.53
N GLU A 282 1.57 7.69 7.68
CA GLU A 282 2.19 7.88 8.99
C GLU A 282 2.17 6.60 9.83
N TYR A 283 2.91 6.61 10.93
CA TYR A 283 3.04 5.47 11.85
C TYR A 283 1.68 4.88 12.26
N ASP A 284 0.77 5.74 12.73
CA ASP A 284 -0.58 5.36 13.16
C ASP A 284 -1.53 5.03 11.99
N GLY A 285 -1.09 5.20 10.75
CA GLY A 285 -1.84 4.83 9.55
C GLY A 285 -1.57 3.42 9.03
N ARG A 286 -0.56 2.71 9.57
CA ARG A 286 -0.06 1.45 8.98
C ARG A 286 0.01 0.31 9.98
N ALA A 287 -0.41 -0.86 9.52
CA ALA A 287 -0.17 -2.15 10.17
C ALA A 287 0.50 -3.13 9.21
N VAL A 288 1.23 -4.10 9.75
CA VAL A 288 1.78 -5.23 9.00
C VAL A 288 1.39 -6.53 9.70
N SER A 289 0.86 -7.48 8.93
CA SER A 289 0.49 -8.82 9.41
C SER A 289 0.96 -9.85 8.39
N GLY A 290 1.04 -11.11 8.78
CA GLY A 290 1.31 -12.16 7.83
C GLY A 290 1.18 -13.56 8.42
N PHE A 291 1.15 -14.52 7.52
CA PHE A 291 1.07 -15.94 7.83
C PHE A 291 2.41 -16.65 7.56
N SER A 292 2.86 -17.53 8.44
CA SER A 292 4.06 -18.36 8.25
C SER A 292 5.31 -17.52 7.95
N MET A 293 5.94 -17.71 6.78
CA MET A 293 7.01 -16.86 6.23
C MET A 293 6.66 -15.36 6.31
N GLY A 294 5.40 -15.00 6.02
CA GLY A 294 4.88 -13.64 6.13
C GLY A 294 4.74 -13.15 7.56
N GLY A 295 4.45 -14.04 8.52
CA GLY A 295 4.44 -13.70 9.94
C GLY A 295 5.85 -13.34 10.43
N PHE A 296 6.88 -14.06 9.97
CA PHE A 296 8.27 -13.64 10.17
C PHE A 296 8.56 -12.29 9.53
N GLY A 297 8.16 -12.10 8.26
CA GLY A 297 8.33 -10.83 7.55
C GLY A 297 7.70 -9.65 8.28
N ALA A 298 6.51 -9.84 8.86
CA ALA A 298 5.79 -8.81 9.60
C ALA A 298 6.55 -8.40 10.88
N LEU A 299 6.98 -9.38 11.69
CA LEU A 299 7.81 -9.12 12.87
C LEU A 299 9.13 -8.43 12.48
N LYS A 300 9.85 -8.98 11.51
CA LYS A 300 11.09 -8.41 10.98
C LYS A 300 10.89 -6.95 10.57
N TYR A 301 9.89 -6.63 9.74
CA TYR A 301 9.67 -5.28 9.27
C TYR A 301 9.27 -4.32 10.40
N ALA A 302 8.42 -4.76 11.33
CA ALA A 302 8.06 -3.94 12.48
C ALA A 302 9.26 -3.61 13.40
N ALA A 303 10.24 -4.52 13.52
CA ALA A 303 11.43 -4.30 14.32
C ALA A 303 12.53 -3.49 13.61
N LYS A 304 12.77 -3.79 12.33
CA LYS A 304 13.85 -3.16 11.55
C LYS A 304 13.45 -1.76 11.10
N TYR A 305 12.19 -1.57 10.74
CA TYR A 305 11.59 -0.30 10.33
C TYR A 305 10.61 0.19 11.41
N TYR A 306 11.12 0.31 12.64
CA TYR A 306 10.34 0.58 13.84
C TYR A 306 9.45 1.83 13.77
N GLY A 307 9.77 2.80 12.93
CA GLY A 307 8.97 4.01 12.70
C GLY A 307 7.84 3.89 11.67
N HIS A 308 7.63 2.72 11.04
CA HIS A 308 6.65 2.59 9.96
C HIS A 308 5.28 2.05 10.39
N PHE A 309 5.21 1.12 11.34
CA PHE A 309 3.98 0.38 11.66
C PHE A 309 3.57 0.51 13.13
N ALA A 310 2.33 0.93 13.38
CA ALA A 310 1.72 1.02 14.70
C ALA A 310 1.12 -0.30 15.22
N SER A 311 0.86 -1.25 14.34
CA SER A 311 0.42 -2.60 14.70
C SER A 311 1.21 -3.65 13.91
N VAL A 312 1.57 -4.72 14.59
CA VAL A 312 2.21 -5.90 14.00
C VAL A 312 1.51 -7.17 14.45
N SER A 313 1.31 -8.09 13.52
CA SER A 313 0.72 -9.39 13.81
C SER A 313 1.47 -10.53 13.13
N ALA A 314 1.57 -11.68 13.80
CA ALA A 314 2.22 -12.87 13.26
C ALA A 314 1.33 -14.10 13.47
N HIS A 315 0.78 -14.62 12.37
CA HIS A 315 -0.02 -15.85 12.34
C HIS A 315 0.89 -17.01 11.97
N SER A 316 1.19 -17.89 12.91
CA SER A 316 2.15 -18.99 12.79
C SER A 316 3.50 -18.58 12.20
N GLY A 317 3.96 -17.35 12.47
CA GLY A 317 5.26 -16.86 12.01
C GLY A 317 6.39 -17.15 13.00
N PRO A 318 7.59 -17.58 12.54
CA PRO A 318 8.73 -17.75 13.43
C PRO A 318 9.26 -16.38 13.89
N ALA A 319 9.63 -16.30 15.17
CA ALA A 319 10.09 -15.06 15.81
C ALA A 319 11.57 -15.08 16.26
N SER A 320 12.27 -16.21 16.11
CA SER A 320 13.63 -16.37 16.62
C SER A 320 14.54 -17.05 15.60
N LEU A 321 15.54 -16.32 15.10
CA LEU A 321 16.46 -16.82 14.06
C LEU A 321 17.61 -17.66 14.61
N ARG A 322 18.01 -17.46 15.87
CA ARG A 322 19.19 -18.13 16.48
C ARG A 322 18.85 -19.34 17.33
N ARG A 323 17.58 -19.50 17.68
CA ARG A 323 17.11 -20.61 18.50
C ARG A 323 17.37 -21.95 17.80
N ASP A 324 17.60 -22.99 18.60
CA ASP A 324 17.72 -24.38 18.14
C ASP A 324 18.78 -24.52 17.01
N PHE A 325 19.98 -24.00 17.30
CA PHE A 325 21.11 -23.93 16.36
C PHE A 325 20.80 -23.16 15.06
N GLY A 326 19.92 -22.15 15.18
CA GLY A 326 19.42 -21.32 14.10
C GLY A 326 18.70 -22.09 12.99
N LEU A 327 17.84 -23.02 13.41
CA LEU A 327 17.01 -23.80 12.52
C LEU A 327 16.22 -22.95 11.51
N VAL A 328 15.70 -21.79 11.93
CA VAL A 328 14.97 -20.88 11.02
C VAL A 328 15.89 -20.27 9.96
N VAL A 329 17.14 -19.96 10.29
CA VAL A 329 18.13 -19.49 9.30
C VAL A 329 18.47 -20.60 8.30
N HIS A 330 18.67 -21.83 8.78
CA HIS A 330 18.85 -22.98 7.91
C HIS A 330 17.65 -23.22 7.01
N TRP A 331 16.44 -23.15 7.56
CA TRP A 331 15.20 -23.31 6.82
C TRP A 331 15.05 -22.24 5.73
N ALA A 332 15.32 -20.98 6.06
CA ALA A 332 15.32 -19.88 5.09
C ALA A 332 16.36 -20.11 3.98
N ASN A 333 17.61 -20.39 4.34
CA ASN A 333 18.65 -20.63 3.34
C ASN A 333 18.34 -21.82 2.42
N ILE A 334 17.88 -22.95 2.96
CA ILE A 334 17.58 -24.16 2.17
C ILE A 334 16.39 -23.92 1.24
N THR A 335 15.29 -23.38 1.76
CA THR A 335 14.08 -23.16 0.93
C THR A 335 14.34 -22.12 -0.15
N SER A 336 14.99 -21.00 0.17
CA SER A 336 15.34 -19.99 -0.83
C SER A 336 16.34 -20.52 -1.86
N ALA A 337 17.35 -21.30 -1.44
CA ALA A 337 18.32 -21.89 -2.36
C ALA A 337 17.64 -22.76 -3.42
N VAL A 338 16.65 -23.55 -3.02
CA VAL A 338 15.93 -24.48 -3.91
C VAL A 338 14.91 -23.74 -4.78
N LEU A 339 14.12 -22.83 -4.20
CA LEU A 339 12.93 -22.29 -4.87
C LEU A 339 13.20 -20.96 -5.61
N ASP A 340 14.05 -20.09 -5.07
CA ASP A 340 14.12 -18.70 -5.53
C ASP A 340 15.53 -18.22 -5.95
N LEU A 341 16.60 -18.84 -5.45
CA LEU A 341 17.98 -18.33 -5.52
C LEU A 341 18.98 -19.23 -6.27
N ALA A 342 18.56 -20.43 -6.71
CA ALA A 342 19.36 -21.43 -7.41
C ALA A 342 20.72 -21.76 -6.74
N GLY A 343 20.67 -22.08 -5.44
CA GLY A 343 21.87 -22.32 -4.61
C GLY A 343 22.38 -21.10 -3.86
N GLY A 344 21.87 -19.90 -4.17
CA GLY A 344 22.08 -18.71 -3.34
C GLY A 344 21.39 -18.81 -1.97
N THR A 345 21.69 -17.89 -1.05
CA THR A 345 21.19 -17.96 0.34
C THR A 345 20.76 -16.59 0.86
N VAL A 346 19.76 -16.60 1.75
CA VAL A 346 19.24 -15.37 2.37
C VAL A 346 20.25 -14.79 3.35
N TYR A 347 20.83 -15.63 4.20
CA TYR A 347 21.71 -15.22 5.30
C TYR A 347 23.17 -15.67 5.11
N GLY A 348 23.54 -16.32 4.00
CA GLY A 348 24.90 -16.81 3.76
C GLY A 348 25.12 -18.29 4.15
N ALA A 349 26.06 -18.96 3.50
CA ALA A 349 26.53 -20.32 3.82
C ALA A 349 27.99 -20.52 3.34
N PRO A 350 28.83 -21.33 4.02
CA PRO A 350 28.53 -22.09 5.24
C PRO A 350 28.48 -21.23 6.52
N PHE A 351 29.03 -20.02 6.48
CA PHE A 351 28.94 -19.05 7.56
C PHE A 351 27.87 -18.01 7.26
N TRP A 352 27.05 -17.69 8.26
CA TRP A 352 26.01 -16.66 8.11
C TRP A 352 26.60 -15.26 8.22
N ASP A 353 26.04 -14.33 7.46
CA ASP A 353 26.13 -12.90 7.68
C ASP A 353 25.46 -12.57 9.02
N GLN A 354 26.27 -12.53 10.08
CA GLN A 354 25.80 -12.35 11.46
C GLN A 354 25.10 -11.01 11.66
N ALA A 355 25.55 -9.96 10.96
CA ALA A 355 24.95 -8.64 11.05
C ALA A 355 23.54 -8.67 10.46
N ARG A 356 23.33 -9.33 9.32
CA ARG A 356 22.01 -9.52 8.73
C ARG A 356 21.10 -10.36 9.60
N VAL A 357 21.58 -11.50 10.11
CA VAL A 357 20.80 -12.35 11.02
C VAL A 357 20.33 -11.53 12.23
N SER A 358 21.22 -10.78 12.89
CA SER A 358 20.83 -9.94 14.03
C SER A 358 19.89 -8.78 13.65
N ALA A 359 20.08 -8.17 12.48
CA ALA A 359 19.20 -7.10 11.99
C ALA A 359 17.77 -7.59 11.71
N ASP A 360 17.64 -8.85 11.28
CA ASP A 360 16.37 -9.45 10.87
C ASP A 360 15.72 -10.30 11.97
N ASN A 361 16.39 -10.50 13.13
CA ASN A 361 15.91 -11.38 14.21
C ASN A 361 14.96 -10.64 15.19
N PRO A 362 13.65 -10.96 15.23
CA PRO A 362 12.68 -10.27 16.10
C PRO A 362 13.06 -10.28 17.59
N VAL A 363 13.52 -11.42 18.13
CA VAL A 363 13.88 -11.56 19.56
C VAL A 363 15.11 -10.75 19.99
N GLU A 364 15.92 -10.27 19.04
CA GLU A 364 17.08 -9.40 19.32
C GLU A 364 16.71 -7.92 19.25
N ARG A 365 15.47 -7.58 18.87
CA ARG A 365 15.00 -6.21 18.65
C ARG A 365 13.76 -5.86 19.48
N ILE A 366 13.64 -6.44 20.67
CA ILE A 366 12.46 -6.31 21.56
C ILE A 366 12.03 -4.86 21.79
N GLU A 367 12.99 -3.98 22.07
CA GLU A 367 12.70 -2.56 22.34
C GLU A 367 12.08 -1.83 21.14
N SER A 368 12.34 -2.29 19.91
CA SER A 368 11.73 -1.74 18.69
C SER A 368 10.21 -1.98 18.63
N TYR A 369 9.65 -2.83 19.48
CA TYR A 369 8.22 -3.12 19.54
C TYR A 369 7.43 -2.25 20.53
N ARG A 370 8.08 -1.35 21.27
CA ARG A 370 7.36 -0.41 22.15
C ARG A 370 6.35 0.42 21.36
N ASN A 371 5.24 0.76 22.02
CA ASN A 371 4.16 1.60 21.47
C ASN A 371 3.48 1.03 20.21
N LYS A 372 3.56 -0.29 20.02
CA LYS A 372 2.84 -1.04 18.99
C LYS A 372 1.76 -1.89 19.60
N ARG A 373 0.69 -2.10 18.85
CA ARG A 373 -0.16 -3.27 19.07
C ARG A 373 0.57 -4.50 18.53
N ILE A 374 0.65 -5.56 19.32
CA ILE A 374 1.32 -6.82 18.97
C ILE A 374 0.32 -7.95 19.14
N PHE A 375 0.09 -8.72 18.07
CA PHE A 375 -0.83 -9.86 18.08
C PHE A 375 -0.13 -11.12 17.54
N LEU A 376 -0.09 -12.17 18.34
CA LEU A 376 0.63 -13.41 18.00
C LEU A 376 -0.33 -14.58 18.03
N VAL A 377 -0.30 -15.42 17.00
CA VAL A 377 -1.07 -16.67 16.95
C VAL A 377 -0.15 -17.80 16.53
N ALA A 378 -0.26 -18.93 17.23
CA ALA A 378 0.36 -20.18 16.83
C ALA A 378 -0.57 -21.36 17.13
N GLY A 379 -0.47 -22.40 16.32
CA GLY A 379 -1.06 -23.71 16.56
C GLY A 379 -0.36 -24.43 17.71
N THR A 380 -1.07 -25.33 18.39
CA THR A 380 -0.51 -26.10 19.53
C THR A 380 -0.28 -27.57 19.22
N SER A 381 -0.73 -28.07 18.07
CA SER A 381 -0.61 -29.49 17.74
C SER A 381 0.14 -29.67 16.43
N PRO A 382 1.09 -30.61 16.32
CA PRO A 382 1.35 -31.22 15.04
C PRO A 382 0.04 -31.91 14.59
N ASP A 383 -0.52 -31.54 13.45
CA ASP A 383 -1.52 -32.40 12.81
C ASP A 383 -0.77 -33.68 12.37
N PRO A 384 -1.20 -34.90 12.74
CA PRO A 384 -0.32 -36.08 12.72
C PRO A 384 0.04 -36.61 11.32
N LEU A 385 -0.36 -35.92 10.25
CA LEU A 385 -0.20 -36.39 8.87
C LEU A 385 0.96 -35.75 8.10
N ASN A 386 1.63 -34.72 8.64
CA ASN A 386 2.79 -34.12 7.97
C ASN A 386 3.93 -33.78 8.97
N TRP A 387 5.05 -34.50 8.82
CA TRP A 387 6.26 -34.28 9.63
C TRP A 387 6.84 -32.87 9.47
N PHE A 388 6.77 -32.29 8.26
CA PHE A 388 7.23 -30.92 8.01
C PHE A 388 6.37 -29.89 8.76
N ASP A 389 5.05 -30.06 8.78
CA ASP A 389 4.15 -29.18 9.55
C ASP A 389 4.36 -29.34 11.07
N SER A 390 4.67 -30.56 11.50
CA SER A 390 4.93 -30.87 12.91
C SER A 390 6.20 -30.19 13.44
N VAL A 391 7.28 -30.22 12.66
CA VAL A 391 8.54 -29.54 13.01
C VAL A 391 8.39 -28.03 12.87
N ASN A 392 7.75 -27.55 11.81
CA ASN A 392 7.52 -26.12 11.60
C ASN A 392 6.70 -25.51 12.73
N GLU A 393 5.56 -26.09 13.11
CA GLU A 393 4.70 -25.49 14.13
C GLU A 393 5.30 -25.58 15.53
N THR A 394 5.97 -26.70 15.87
CA THR A 394 6.67 -26.82 17.17
C THR A 394 7.75 -25.74 17.32
N GLN A 395 8.48 -25.47 16.26
CA GLN A 395 9.58 -24.50 16.24
C GLN A 395 9.07 -23.06 16.21
N VAL A 396 8.04 -22.79 15.41
CA VAL A 396 7.31 -21.52 15.39
C VAL A 396 6.75 -21.20 16.78
N LEU A 397 6.04 -22.16 17.40
CA LEU A 397 5.45 -21.99 18.73
C LEU A 397 6.53 -21.73 19.79
N ALA A 398 7.62 -22.49 19.78
CA ALA A 398 8.73 -22.29 20.70
C ALA A 398 9.39 -20.92 20.53
N GLY A 399 9.61 -20.49 19.28
CA GLY A 399 10.13 -19.15 18.96
C GLY A 399 9.18 -18.03 19.37
N GLN A 400 7.87 -18.17 19.14
CA GLN A 400 6.88 -17.19 19.60
C GLN A 400 6.78 -17.13 21.13
N ARG A 401 6.87 -18.27 21.84
CA ARG A 401 6.94 -18.30 23.30
C ARG A 401 8.17 -17.59 23.83
N GLU A 402 9.34 -17.77 23.21
CA GLU A 402 10.56 -17.01 23.54
C GLU A 402 10.32 -15.49 23.36
N PHE A 403 9.78 -15.10 22.21
CA PHE A 403 9.51 -13.69 21.89
C PHE A 403 8.53 -13.05 22.88
N ARG A 404 7.41 -13.74 23.19
CA ARG A 404 6.42 -13.30 24.19
C ARG A 404 7.04 -13.14 25.58
N LYS A 405 7.88 -14.08 25.99
CA LYS A 405 8.58 -13.98 27.27
C LYS A 405 9.44 -12.71 27.30
N ARG A 406 10.23 -12.46 26.25
CA ARG A 406 11.07 -11.27 26.17
C ARG A 406 10.27 -9.96 26.14
N LEU A 407 9.13 -9.93 25.44
CA LEU A 407 8.20 -8.79 25.48
C LEU A 407 7.67 -8.54 26.90
N THR A 408 7.28 -9.62 27.61
CA THR A 408 6.82 -9.56 29.00
C THR A 408 7.90 -9.02 29.91
N ASP A 409 9.12 -9.57 29.82
CA ASP A 409 10.28 -9.15 30.61
C ASP A 409 10.63 -7.65 30.37
N ALA A 410 10.38 -7.13 29.16
CA ALA A 410 10.59 -5.73 28.79
C ALA A 410 9.40 -4.80 29.11
N GLY A 411 8.30 -5.34 29.67
CA GLY A 411 7.08 -4.57 29.97
C GLY A 411 6.32 -4.10 28.73
N ILE A 412 6.41 -4.83 27.61
CA ILE A 412 5.74 -4.50 26.35
C ILE A 412 4.43 -5.28 26.25
N ALA A 413 3.31 -4.54 26.18
CA ALA A 413 1.98 -5.13 26.04
C ALA A 413 1.84 -5.88 24.72
N HIS A 414 1.27 -7.07 24.78
CA HIS A 414 1.04 -7.94 23.62
C HIS A 414 -0.16 -8.86 23.88
N GLU A 415 -0.80 -9.27 22.79
CA GLU A 415 -1.85 -10.28 22.79
C GLU A 415 -1.31 -11.53 22.09
N ALA A 416 -1.52 -12.70 22.69
CA ALA A 416 -1.03 -13.95 22.13
C ALA A 416 -2.02 -15.10 22.33
N HIS A 417 -2.20 -15.90 21.27
CA HIS A 417 -3.12 -17.01 21.22
C HIS A 417 -2.40 -18.28 20.80
N GLU A 418 -2.60 -19.34 21.58
CA GLU A 418 -2.17 -20.69 21.27
C GLU A 418 -3.44 -21.51 21.01
N VAL A 419 -3.68 -21.87 19.75
CA VAL A 419 -4.96 -22.47 19.29
C VAL A 419 -4.75 -23.93 18.90
N PRO A 420 -5.67 -24.86 19.25
CA PRO A 420 -5.59 -26.24 18.78
C PRO A 420 -5.46 -26.37 17.24
N GLY A 421 -4.67 -27.35 16.81
CA GLY A 421 -4.43 -27.67 15.39
C GLY A 421 -3.04 -27.24 14.88
N GLY A 422 -2.79 -27.52 13.60
CA GLY A 422 -1.49 -27.33 12.94
C GLY A 422 -1.24 -25.93 12.37
N HIS A 423 -0.32 -25.89 11.40
CA HIS A 423 0.17 -24.70 10.71
C HIS A 423 -0.81 -24.24 9.63
N VAL A 424 -1.94 -23.65 10.05
CA VAL A 424 -3.03 -23.24 9.15
C VAL A 424 -3.42 -21.78 9.39
N PHE A 425 -3.86 -21.11 8.33
CA PHE A 425 -4.50 -19.80 8.45
C PHE A 425 -5.85 -19.94 9.15
N ARG A 426 -6.12 -19.06 10.12
CA ARG A 426 -7.28 -19.13 11.03
C ARG A 426 -8.18 -17.91 10.85
N PRO A 427 -9.26 -18.00 10.05
CA PRO A 427 -10.12 -16.86 9.73
C PRO A 427 -10.68 -16.15 10.98
N GLU A 428 -11.05 -16.89 12.01
CA GLU A 428 -11.57 -16.36 13.27
C GLU A 428 -10.54 -15.54 14.04
N MET A 429 -9.27 -15.98 14.03
CA MET A 429 -8.18 -15.23 14.63
C MET A 429 -7.78 -14.03 13.78
N PHE A 430 -7.87 -14.14 12.46
CA PHE A 430 -7.67 -13.01 11.57
C PHE A 430 -8.73 -11.92 11.77
N ILE A 431 -10.01 -12.26 11.93
CA ILE A 431 -11.07 -11.28 12.21
C ILE A 431 -10.79 -10.54 13.53
N ARG A 432 -10.44 -11.28 14.60
CA ARG A 432 -10.07 -10.68 15.89
C ARG A 432 -8.86 -9.76 15.77
N ASP A 433 -7.86 -10.19 15.00
CA ASP A 433 -6.68 -9.38 14.73
C ASP A 433 -7.03 -8.08 13.99
N LEU A 434 -7.83 -8.21 12.93
CA LEU A 434 -8.28 -7.10 12.10
C LEU A 434 -9.06 -6.06 12.90
N ASP A 435 -9.96 -6.49 13.78
CA ASP A 435 -10.70 -5.58 14.66
C ASP A 435 -9.77 -4.83 15.60
N GLY A 436 -8.76 -5.51 16.17
CA GLY A 436 -7.73 -4.86 16.98
C GLY A 436 -6.83 -3.91 16.19
N ILE A 437 -6.51 -4.24 14.94
CA ILE A 437 -5.76 -3.37 14.02
C ILE A 437 -6.57 -2.08 13.78
N ILE A 438 -7.83 -2.20 13.38
CA ILE A 438 -8.71 -1.05 13.10
C ILE A 438 -8.88 -0.17 14.33
N ALA A 439 -9.00 -0.78 15.52
CA ALA A 439 -9.09 -0.03 16.78
C ALA A 439 -7.80 0.72 17.15
N ARG A 440 -6.63 0.22 16.73
CA ARG A 440 -5.32 0.86 17.01
C ARG A 440 -4.98 1.98 16.02
N LEU A 441 -5.33 1.80 14.76
CA LEU A 441 -4.93 2.73 13.70
C LEU A 441 -5.81 3.99 13.67
N ARG A 442 -5.32 5.02 12.97
CA ARG A 442 -6.07 6.23 12.68
C ARG A 442 -7.37 5.87 11.92
N PRO A 443 -8.56 6.27 12.42
CA PRO A 443 -9.82 5.98 11.76
C PRO A 443 -9.94 6.66 10.39
N ALA A 444 -10.66 6.04 9.46
CA ALA A 444 -10.93 6.62 8.16
C ALA A 444 -11.79 7.89 8.24
N SER A 445 -11.52 8.89 7.39
CA SER A 445 -12.24 10.18 7.37
C SER A 445 -12.09 10.95 6.05
N THR A 446 -13.02 11.86 5.74
CA THR A 446 -13.11 12.65 4.49
C THR A 446 -12.29 13.96 4.48
N VAL A 447 -11.21 14.05 5.28
CA VAL A 447 -10.18 15.12 5.31
C VAL A 447 -10.44 16.36 6.19
N ALA A 448 -9.33 16.83 6.79
CA ALA A 448 -9.00 18.12 7.41
C ALA A 448 -9.93 18.69 8.50
N ALA A 449 -9.95 18.06 9.68
CA ALA A 449 -9.96 18.90 10.87
C ALA A 449 -8.50 19.30 11.17
N PRO A 450 -8.15 20.59 11.19
CA PRO A 450 -7.04 21.02 12.02
C PRO A 450 -7.35 20.52 13.44
N GLN A 451 -6.40 19.83 14.06
CA GLN A 451 -6.40 19.76 15.52
C GLN A 451 -6.28 21.22 15.97
N VAL A 452 -7.37 21.77 16.51
CA VAL A 452 -7.42 23.12 17.11
C VAL A 452 -6.39 23.22 18.23
#